data_AF-A0A6V2E211-F1
#
_entry.id   AF-A0A6V2E211-F1
#
_cell.length_a   1.000
_cell.length_b   1.000
_cell.length_c   1.000
_cell.angle_alpha   90.00
_cell.angle_beta   90.00
_cell.angle_gamma   90.00
#
_symmetry.space_group_name_H-M   'P 1'
#
loop_
_entity.id
_entity.type
_entity.pdbx_description
1 polymer ?
#
loop_
_entity_poly.entity_id
_entity_poly.type
_entity_poly.pdbx_seq_one_letter_code
_entity_poly.pdbx_strand_id
1 'polypeptide(L)'
;MSEHRRSFINWGVSEEGEESDSQAEEKIEEDDGIPVRYGYPSKIKEKKKMAIDPDGATMQAKGGERVLMKVSAFRQSLSKKRAASGALLIGVIGMAACVLPGSTPTRYIPDQMKKTSSAFDYHDGANYGYNETTFDVGNSEQSGKYNLQLDEPMISGGITIPPYIDATFVDTFQPSDDGGFELTPFLATSGEYPFFWRVPNVGSRIENMLVSCVKAVLATSAFRDDERGAENALRVYNIEDRAYVNVDLSQTFGIERASDLNLADSGLADVFVSPHFNYVAHKLLSSPQHKGRMFTVFRHPIERAIVSHSDFIKKHQADSRLAQMSLAEFAQSDYSSKDWLTRFLVNKRRERVTWEDVQKAKEILRKKFLIGLYDRVEESMERIERYFGWFKNGPLERECHQNLIAAERAHDTEDYMYEVGQEGSIDIGSEVYGLMLKNNEKDMEVYWYAVGLFEEQGKLFPPLSW
;
A
#
# COMPACT_ATOMS: atom_id res chain seq x y z
N MET A 1 -7.69 -52.73 -35.67
CA MET A 1 -6.84 -53.28 -36.74
C MET A 1 -6.00 -52.11 -37.25
N SER A 2 -4.82 -51.87 -36.67
CA SER A 2 -3.49 -52.37 -37.15
C SER A 2 -3.21 -51.82 -38.56
N GLU A 3 -2.16 -51.09 -38.90
CA GLU A 3 -0.79 -50.90 -38.42
C GLU A 3 -0.28 -49.58 -39.02
N HIS A 4 0.62 -48.87 -38.33
CA HIS A 4 1.38 -47.77 -38.92
C HIS A 4 2.78 -48.23 -39.32
N ARG A 5 3.11 -47.98 -40.60
CA ARG A 5 4.36 -48.33 -41.26
C ARG A 5 5.50 -47.41 -40.83
N ARG A 6 6.65 -48.02 -40.63
CA ARG A 6 8.00 -47.42 -40.56
C ARG A 6 8.42 -46.89 -41.93
N SER A 7 9.17 -45.80 -41.94
CA SER A 7 10.12 -45.47 -43.02
C SER A 7 11.44 -45.01 -42.42
N PHE A 8 12.49 -45.78 -42.74
CA PHE A 8 13.92 -45.52 -42.55
C PHE A 8 14.45 -44.55 -43.62
N ILE A 9 15.39 -43.66 -43.26
CA ILE A 9 16.48 -43.19 -44.14
C ILE A 9 17.78 -43.07 -43.32
N ASN A 10 18.86 -43.65 -43.88
CA ASN A 10 20.27 -43.71 -43.45
C ASN A 10 20.90 -42.31 -43.26
N TRP A 11 21.74 -42.06 -42.24
CA TRP A 11 23.19 -42.40 -42.09
C TRP A 11 24.08 -41.90 -43.23
N GLY A 12 24.76 -40.77 -42.97
CA GLY A 12 25.95 -40.30 -43.67
C GLY A 12 26.91 -39.73 -42.63
N VAL A 13 28.08 -40.37 -42.52
CA VAL A 13 29.20 -40.05 -41.64
C VAL A 13 30.11 -39.03 -42.32
N SER A 14 30.59 -38.03 -41.58
CA SER A 14 31.89 -37.40 -41.81
C SER A 14 32.41 -36.82 -40.49
N GLU A 15 33.54 -37.37 -40.05
CA GLU A 15 34.39 -36.91 -38.96
C GLU A 15 35.23 -35.68 -39.37
N GLU A 16 36.03 -35.19 -38.41
CA GLU A 16 36.89 -33.99 -38.39
C GLU A 16 36.14 -32.75 -37.87
N GLY A 17 36.38 -32.22 -36.67
CA GLY A 17 37.53 -32.28 -35.78
C GLY A 17 37.98 -30.85 -35.52
N GLU A 18 37.73 -30.32 -34.32
CA GLU A 18 38.59 -29.32 -33.66
C GLU A 18 38.05 -29.04 -32.25
N GLU A 19 38.83 -29.47 -31.26
CA GLU A 19 38.75 -29.09 -29.86
C GLU A 19 39.01 -27.58 -29.72
N SER A 20 38.10 -26.87 -29.06
CA SER A 20 38.47 -25.69 -28.29
C SER A 20 37.74 -25.74 -26.96
N ASP A 21 38.49 -26.16 -25.93
CA ASP A 21 38.17 -25.99 -24.53
C ASP A 21 37.94 -24.51 -24.22
N SER A 22 36.67 -24.14 -24.00
CA SER A 22 36.33 -22.97 -23.20
C SER A 22 35.35 -23.41 -22.13
N GLN A 23 35.90 -23.63 -20.94
CA GLN A 23 35.16 -23.86 -19.71
C GLN A 23 34.19 -22.68 -19.49
N ALA A 24 32.90 -22.92 -19.75
CA ALA A 24 31.83 -22.06 -19.27
C ALA A 24 31.59 -22.45 -17.80
N GLU A 25 32.11 -21.64 -16.89
CA GLU A 25 31.66 -21.64 -15.50
C GLU A 25 30.17 -21.30 -15.49
N GLU A 26 29.35 -22.33 -15.28
CA GLU A 26 27.95 -22.22 -14.91
C GLU A 26 27.89 -21.56 -13.52
N LYS A 27 27.91 -20.21 -13.51
CA LYS A 27 27.51 -19.43 -12.35
C LYS A 27 26.03 -19.65 -12.14
N ILE A 28 25.72 -20.54 -11.21
CA ILE A 28 24.46 -20.53 -10.49
C ILE A 28 24.36 -19.14 -9.85
N GLU A 29 23.51 -18.27 -10.42
CA GLU A 29 23.09 -17.04 -9.77
C GLU A 29 22.23 -17.44 -8.57
N GLU A 30 22.89 -17.59 -7.41
CA GLU A 30 22.23 -17.44 -6.13
C GLU A 30 21.66 -16.01 -6.08
N ASP A 31 20.33 -15.94 -5.99
CA ASP A 31 19.53 -14.75 -5.76
C ASP A 31 19.85 -14.18 -4.38
N ASP A 32 21.03 -13.57 -4.27
CA ASP A 32 21.43 -12.75 -3.15
C ASP A 32 20.60 -11.46 -3.20
N GLY A 33 19.40 -11.58 -2.62
CA GLY A 33 18.58 -10.47 -2.21
C GLY A 33 19.41 -9.51 -1.35
N ILE A 34 20.02 -8.49 -1.99
CA ILE A 34 20.44 -7.29 -1.28
C ILE A 34 19.19 -6.83 -0.52
N PRO A 35 19.25 -6.81 0.81
CA PRO A 35 18.13 -6.43 1.61
C PRO A 35 17.84 -4.97 1.25
N VAL A 36 16.62 -4.70 0.83
CA VAL A 36 15.98 -3.50 1.38
C VAL A 36 16.05 -3.75 2.88
N ARG A 37 17.01 -3.13 3.60
CA ARG A 37 17.20 -3.36 5.04
C ARG A 37 15.97 -2.85 5.79
N TYR A 38 14.93 -3.67 5.78
CA TYR A 38 13.94 -3.80 6.82
C TYR A 38 14.19 -5.14 7.51
N GLY A 39 15.41 -5.31 8.03
CA GLY A 39 15.75 -6.43 8.89
C GLY A 39 15.74 -5.95 10.34
N TYR A 40 14.63 -6.15 11.04
CA TYR A 40 14.67 -6.19 12.50
C TYR A 40 15.23 -7.55 12.93
N PRO A 41 16.09 -7.61 13.96
CA PRO A 41 16.49 -8.89 14.53
C PRO A 41 15.30 -9.50 15.27
N SER A 42 14.68 -10.52 14.68
CA SER A 42 13.72 -11.39 15.36
C SER A 42 14.45 -12.14 16.49
N LYS A 43 14.36 -11.61 17.70
CA LYS A 43 14.72 -12.39 18.91
C LYS A 43 13.61 -13.41 19.14
N ILE A 44 13.66 -14.52 18.41
CA ILE A 44 12.99 -15.75 18.82
C ILE A 44 13.67 -16.18 20.11
N LYS A 45 12.98 -16.00 21.24
CA LYS A 45 13.39 -16.59 22.51
C LYS A 45 13.28 -18.11 22.38
N GLU A 46 14.39 -18.76 22.08
CA GLU A 46 14.55 -20.19 22.36
C GLU A 46 14.30 -20.40 23.86
N LYS A 47 13.16 -21.01 24.20
CA LYS A 47 12.93 -21.58 25.52
C LYS A 47 13.85 -22.80 25.66
N LYS A 48 15.09 -22.59 26.12
CA LYS A 48 15.91 -23.66 26.66
C LYS A 48 15.17 -24.29 27.85
N LYS A 49 14.76 -25.56 27.68
CA LYS A 49 14.36 -26.43 28.78
C LYS A 49 15.57 -26.59 29.71
N MET A 50 15.47 -26.06 30.93
CA MET A 50 16.40 -26.38 32.00
C MET A 50 16.19 -27.84 32.40
N ALA A 51 17.18 -28.68 32.11
CA ALA A 51 17.37 -29.95 32.80
C ALA A 51 17.93 -29.65 34.20
N ILE A 52 17.29 -30.24 35.20
CA ILE A 52 17.76 -30.27 36.58
C ILE A 52 18.79 -31.40 36.64
N ASP A 53 20.05 -31.08 36.94
CA ASP A 53 21.04 -32.05 37.39
C ASP A 53 21.19 -31.91 38.91
N PRO A 54 20.91 -32.96 39.70
CA PRO A 54 20.97 -32.91 41.15
C PRO A 54 22.31 -33.47 41.61
N ASP A 55 23.37 -32.68 41.68
CA ASP A 55 24.49 -32.97 42.57
C ASP A 55 25.34 -31.73 42.81
N GLY A 56 25.50 -31.40 44.10
CA GLY A 56 26.20 -30.21 44.55
C GLY A 56 27.72 -30.39 44.57
N ALA A 57 28.43 -29.29 44.33
CA ALA A 57 29.75 -29.09 44.91
C ALA A 57 30.06 -27.59 45.09
N THR A 58 30.51 -27.32 46.30
CA THR A 58 30.90 -26.06 46.93
C THR A 58 32.05 -25.35 46.19
N MET A 59 31.96 -24.03 45.98
CA MET A 59 33.15 -23.18 45.82
C MET A 59 33.06 -21.90 46.66
N GLN A 60 34.14 -21.68 47.40
CA GLN A 60 34.39 -20.57 48.32
C GLN A 60 34.51 -19.23 47.57
N ALA A 61 33.89 -18.19 48.13
CA ALA A 61 34.07 -16.81 47.72
C ALA A 61 35.26 -16.15 48.46
N LYS A 62 36.11 -15.43 47.72
CA LYS A 62 37.14 -14.51 48.23
C LYS A 62 36.93 -13.12 47.62
N GLY A 63 36.89 -12.09 48.50
CA GLY A 63 37.22 -10.66 48.27
C GLY A 63 36.33 -9.88 47.29
N GLY A 64 35.55 -8.88 47.72
CA GLY A 64 35.95 -7.46 47.82
C GLY A 64 35.64 -6.77 46.48
N GLU A 65 34.87 -5.71 46.32
CA GLU A 65 34.57 -4.52 47.12
C GLU A 65 33.10 -4.07 46.92
N ARG A 66 32.57 -3.37 47.92
CA ARG A 66 31.26 -2.70 47.89
C ARG A 66 31.44 -1.27 47.40
N VAL A 67 30.71 -0.88 46.37
CA VAL A 67 30.30 0.51 46.15
C VAL A 67 28.79 0.60 46.36
N LEU A 68 28.40 1.25 47.44
CA LEU A 68 27.03 1.58 47.81
C LEU A 68 26.57 2.81 47.02
N MET A 69 25.59 2.65 46.13
CA MET A 69 24.67 3.74 45.78
C MET A 69 23.26 3.36 46.20
N LYS A 70 22.65 4.27 46.97
CA LYS A 70 21.29 4.18 47.50
C LYS A 70 20.28 4.43 46.37
N VAL A 71 19.38 3.48 46.15
CA VAL A 71 18.09 3.73 45.49
C VAL A 71 16.98 3.19 46.40
N SER A 72 16.41 4.08 47.20
CA SER A 72 15.05 4.00 47.73
C SER A 72 14.08 4.43 46.62
N ALA A 73 12.89 3.89 46.37
CA ALA A 73 12.00 3.08 47.17
C ALA A 73 11.06 2.30 46.23
N PHE A 74 10.60 1.14 46.70
CA PHE A 74 9.66 0.24 46.02
C PHE A 74 8.37 0.12 46.83
N ARG A 75 7.24 0.28 46.13
CA ARG A 75 5.89 -0.25 46.37
C ARG A 75 5.34 -0.28 47.81
N GLN A 76 4.29 0.51 48.02
CA GLN A 76 3.11 0.07 48.76
C GLN A 76 1.83 0.54 48.06
N SER A 77 0.78 -0.27 48.20
CA SER A 77 -0.64 -0.02 47.88
C SER A 77 -1.14 -0.65 46.58
N LEU A 78 -1.74 -1.83 46.70
CA LEU A 78 -3.18 -2.07 46.45
C LEU A 78 -3.49 -3.57 46.57
N SER A 79 -3.80 -4.01 47.79
CA SER A 79 -4.63 -5.20 48.00
C SER A 79 -5.58 -4.88 49.15
N LYS A 80 -6.87 -4.69 48.83
CA LYS A 80 -8.04 -4.89 49.71
C LYS A 80 -9.26 -4.23 49.05
N LYS A 81 -10.13 -5.05 48.46
CA LYS A 81 -11.58 -5.02 48.70
C LYS A 81 -12.20 -6.27 48.08
N ARG A 82 -12.60 -7.19 48.96
CA ARG A 82 -13.48 -8.32 48.69
C ARG A 82 -14.93 -7.88 48.93
N ALA A 83 -15.82 -8.39 48.08
CA ALA A 83 -17.09 -9.05 48.39
C ALA A 83 -18.24 -8.30 49.10
N ALA A 84 -19.37 -8.19 48.37
CA ALA A 84 -20.77 -8.47 48.73
C ALA A 84 -21.59 -8.21 47.45
N SER A 85 -22.46 -9.05 46.88
CA SER A 85 -23.51 -9.98 47.35
C SER A 85 -23.73 -11.03 46.23
N GLY A 86 -24.03 -12.33 46.42
CA GLY A 86 -25.17 -12.94 47.13
C GLY A 86 -26.46 -12.83 46.27
N ALA A 87 -26.72 -13.66 45.25
CA ALA A 87 -27.30 -15.03 45.23
C ALA A 87 -28.86 -15.12 45.31
N LEU A 88 -29.40 -16.14 44.60
CA LEU A 88 -30.81 -16.62 44.38
C LEU A 88 -31.56 -16.01 43.16
N LEU A 89 -32.27 -16.77 42.30
CA LEU A 89 -33.07 -17.98 42.53
C LEU A 89 -33.23 -18.84 41.24
N ILE A 90 -33.40 -20.16 41.40
CA ILE A 90 -33.65 -21.20 40.37
C ILE A 90 -35.14 -21.57 40.32
N GLY A 91 -35.66 -21.91 39.14
CA GLY A 91 -36.87 -22.74 38.90
C GLY A 91 -37.97 -22.01 38.12
N VAL A 92 -38.75 -22.59 37.20
CA VAL A 92 -39.12 -23.99 36.88
C VAL A 92 -39.65 -24.05 35.42
N ILE A 93 -39.57 -25.26 34.87
CA ILE A 93 -40.08 -25.87 33.62
C ILE A 93 -41.56 -25.56 33.27
N GLY A 94 -41.88 -25.52 31.97
CA GLY A 94 -43.24 -25.60 31.42
C GLY A 94 -43.24 -25.85 29.89
N MET A 95 -43.95 -26.90 29.44
CA MET A 95 -43.92 -27.52 28.10
C MET A 95 -44.96 -26.97 27.09
N ALA A 96 -44.67 -27.19 25.79
CA ALA A 96 -45.56 -27.57 24.66
C ALA A 96 -46.68 -26.58 24.20
N ALA A 97 -47.15 -26.48 22.95
CA ALA A 97 -47.11 -27.30 21.73
C ALA A 97 -47.42 -26.46 20.44
N CYS A 98 -47.19 -27.08 19.27
CA CYS A 98 -47.61 -26.87 17.86
C CYS A 98 -48.77 -25.87 17.54
N VAL A 99 -48.87 -25.19 16.37
CA VAL A 99 -49.10 -25.70 14.99
C VAL A 99 -48.94 -24.55 13.93
N LEU A 100 -48.19 -24.83 12.84
CA LEU A 100 -48.18 -24.45 11.39
C LEU A 100 -48.89 -23.17 10.81
N PRO A 101 -48.83 -22.85 9.47
CA PRO A 101 -48.03 -21.74 8.95
C PRO A 101 -48.83 -20.73 8.07
N GLY A 102 -48.27 -19.57 7.75
CA GLY A 102 -48.84 -18.75 6.66
C GLY A 102 -48.36 -17.30 6.57
N SER A 103 -47.95 -16.94 5.35
CA SER A 103 -47.92 -15.59 4.74
C SER A 103 -46.92 -14.52 5.23
N THR A 104 -45.95 -14.27 4.34
CA THR A 104 -45.41 -12.97 3.85
C THR A 104 -45.08 -11.85 4.84
N PRO A 105 -43.83 -11.31 4.84
CA PRO A 105 -43.53 -10.07 5.55
C PRO A 105 -43.71 -8.85 4.63
N THR A 106 -44.83 -8.16 4.77
CA THR A 106 -44.91 -6.70 4.55
C THR A 106 -44.26 -6.02 5.75
N ARG A 107 -43.19 -5.25 5.51
CA ARG A 107 -42.48 -4.51 6.57
C ARG A 107 -43.27 -3.24 6.89
N TYR A 108 -43.95 -3.29 8.03
CA TYR A 108 -44.61 -2.17 8.69
C TYR A 108 -43.57 -1.38 9.51
N ILE A 109 -43.57 -0.06 9.35
CA ILE A 109 -42.80 0.91 10.12
C ILE A 109 -43.66 1.32 11.33
N PRO A 110 -43.17 1.23 12.57
CA PRO A 110 -43.71 2.00 13.67
C PRO A 110 -42.82 3.21 13.93
N ASP A 111 -43.40 4.37 13.65
CA ASP A 111 -43.10 5.64 14.29
C ASP A 111 -43.36 5.56 15.80
N GLN A 112 -42.75 6.50 16.54
CA GLN A 112 -42.89 6.82 17.97
C GLN A 112 -41.81 6.24 18.90
N MET A 113 -40.76 7.04 19.17
CA MET A 113 -40.41 7.37 20.55
C MET A 113 -39.96 8.82 20.66
N LYS A 114 -40.75 9.60 21.40
CA LYS A 114 -40.45 10.95 21.86
C LYS A 114 -39.43 10.93 22.99
N LYS A 115 -38.47 11.85 22.90
CA LYS A 115 -37.89 12.69 23.97
C LYS A 115 -37.51 11.99 25.29
N THR A 116 -36.21 11.83 25.50
CA THR A 116 -35.55 12.31 26.73
C THR A 116 -34.22 12.96 26.33
N SER A 117 -34.19 14.30 26.29
CA SER A 117 -32.97 15.09 26.17
C SER A 117 -32.44 15.34 27.57
N SER A 118 -31.38 14.66 27.98
CA SER A 118 -30.55 15.09 29.10
C SER A 118 -29.38 15.89 28.53
N ALA A 119 -29.38 17.18 28.88
CA ALA A 119 -28.31 18.11 28.63
C ALA A 119 -26.98 17.59 29.19
N PHE A 120 -25.94 17.60 28.36
CA PHE A 120 -24.57 17.72 28.82
C PHE A 120 -24.06 19.06 28.30
N ASP A 121 -24.06 20.03 29.20
CA ASP A 121 -23.37 21.29 29.05
C ASP A 121 -21.87 21.02 28.93
N TYR A 122 -21.30 21.30 27.76
CA TYR A 122 -19.87 21.44 27.58
C TYR A 122 -19.58 22.94 27.50
N HIS A 123 -19.18 23.51 28.63
CA HIS A 123 -18.72 24.89 28.71
C HIS A 123 -17.27 25.00 28.24
N ASP A 124 -17.07 25.96 27.32
CA ASP A 124 -15.94 26.86 27.14
C ASP A 124 -14.51 26.33 27.34
N GLY A 125 -13.79 26.27 26.22
CA GLY A 125 -12.34 26.11 26.19
C GLY A 125 -11.72 26.74 24.93
N ALA A 126 -11.40 28.02 25.05
CA ALA A 126 -10.39 28.77 24.28
C ALA A 126 -10.50 28.82 22.74
N ASN A 127 -11.04 29.96 22.28
CA ASN A 127 -10.70 30.61 21.01
C ASN A 127 -9.17 30.73 20.86
N TYR A 128 -8.54 29.81 20.14
CA TYR A 128 -7.33 30.11 19.40
C TYR A 128 -7.76 30.52 18.00
N GLY A 129 -7.71 31.82 17.74
CA GLY A 129 -7.81 32.36 16.39
C GLY A 129 -6.65 31.83 15.57
N TYR A 130 -6.88 30.71 14.88
CA TYR A 130 -6.05 30.33 13.76
C TYR A 130 -6.35 31.34 12.66
N ASN A 131 -5.39 32.22 12.40
CA ASN A 131 -5.29 32.81 11.08
C ASN A 131 -5.14 31.62 10.14
N GLU A 132 -6.17 31.39 9.32
CA GLU A 132 -6.03 30.70 8.05
C GLU A 132 -4.92 31.44 7.29
N THR A 133 -3.67 31.03 7.50
CA THR A 133 -2.70 31.04 6.42
C THR A 133 -3.21 29.96 5.50
N THR A 134 -4.18 30.34 4.67
CA THR A 134 -4.30 29.76 3.36
C THR A 134 -2.86 29.74 2.83
N PHE A 135 -2.28 28.55 2.77
CA PHE A 135 -1.32 28.28 1.71
C PHE A 135 -2.15 28.51 0.46
N ASP A 136 -2.18 29.77 0.03
CA ASP A 136 -2.46 30.13 -1.33
C ASP A 136 -1.35 29.39 -2.07
N VAL A 137 -1.66 28.15 -2.48
CA VAL A 137 -1.08 27.54 -3.65
C VAL A 137 -1.51 28.49 -4.74
N GLY A 138 -0.81 29.63 -4.80
CA GLY A 138 -1.21 30.77 -5.58
C GLY A 138 -1.49 30.23 -6.95
N ASN A 139 -2.63 30.63 -7.52
CA ASN A 139 -2.92 30.51 -8.93
C ASN A 139 -1.60 30.50 -9.69
N SER A 140 -1.14 29.30 -10.05
CA SER A 140 0.23 29.15 -10.48
C SER A 140 0.25 29.58 -11.94
N GLU A 141 0.33 30.89 -12.16
CA GLU A 141 0.72 31.43 -13.46
C GLU A 141 2.13 30.96 -13.85
N GLN A 142 2.88 30.34 -12.92
CA GLN A 142 4.11 29.60 -13.22
C GLN A 142 3.91 28.13 -13.65
N SER A 143 2.70 27.57 -13.64
CA SER A 143 2.39 26.37 -14.44
C SER A 143 2.50 26.65 -15.95
N GLY A 144 2.50 27.93 -16.35
CA GLY A 144 2.57 28.41 -17.73
C GLY A 144 3.88 28.18 -18.50
N LYS A 145 4.79 27.32 -18.05
CA LYS A 145 6.01 26.98 -18.82
C LYS A 145 6.20 25.50 -19.14
N TYR A 146 5.49 24.60 -18.48
CA TYR A 146 5.35 23.24 -19.01
C TYR A 146 4.07 23.25 -19.83
N ASN A 147 4.19 23.76 -21.06
CA ASN A 147 3.18 23.56 -22.08
C ASN A 147 3.20 22.05 -22.36
N LEU A 148 2.48 21.29 -21.53
CA LEU A 148 2.21 19.86 -21.67
C LEU A 148 1.28 19.70 -22.87
N GLN A 149 1.80 20.06 -24.05
CA GLN A 149 1.26 19.53 -25.27
C GLN A 149 1.57 18.05 -25.23
N LEU A 150 0.54 17.26 -24.86
CA LEU A 150 0.48 15.83 -25.16
C LEU A 150 0.57 15.55 -26.67
N ASP A 151 0.65 16.62 -27.48
CA ASP A 151 0.87 16.62 -28.93
C ASP A 151 2.26 16.16 -29.36
N GLU A 152 3.18 15.76 -28.46
CA GLU A 152 4.35 15.00 -28.94
C GLU A 152 3.81 13.75 -29.64
N PRO A 153 3.94 13.65 -30.98
CA PRO A 153 3.41 12.52 -31.72
C PRO A 153 4.11 11.30 -31.15
N MET A 154 3.34 10.45 -30.46
CA MET A 154 3.86 9.23 -29.88
C MET A 154 4.74 8.56 -30.92
N ILE A 155 5.99 8.28 -30.55
CA ILE A 155 6.93 7.60 -31.42
C ILE A 155 6.20 6.37 -31.96
N SER A 156 5.86 6.41 -33.25
CA SER A 156 5.03 5.40 -33.90
C SER A 156 5.71 4.04 -34.01
N GLY A 157 6.95 3.93 -33.50
CA GLY A 157 7.59 2.67 -33.14
C GLY A 157 6.99 2.12 -31.86
N GLY A 158 5.92 1.33 -31.99
CA GLY A 158 5.10 0.79 -30.90
C GLY A 158 5.88 0.37 -29.66
N ILE A 159 5.87 1.24 -28.64
CA ILE A 159 6.37 0.91 -27.30
C ILE A 159 5.55 -0.27 -26.79
N THR A 160 6.22 -1.42 -26.66
CA THR A 160 5.57 -2.64 -26.19
C THR A 160 5.71 -2.71 -24.67
N ILE A 161 4.58 -2.78 -23.97
CA ILE A 161 4.57 -3.01 -22.52
C ILE A 161 4.98 -4.46 -22.21
N PRO A 162 5.53 -4.74 -21.02
CA PRO A 162 5.92 -6.11 -20.67
C PRO A 162 4.73 -7.08 -20.82
N PRO A 163 4.87 -8.22 -21.53
CA PRO A 163 3.74 -9.10 -21.83
C PRO A 163 2.98 -9.61 -20.60
N TYR A 164 3.67 -9.78 -19.46
CA TYR A 164 3.03 -10.21 -18.22
C TYR A 164 2.14 -9.11 -17.61
N ILE A 165 2.51 -7.84 -17.74
CA ILE A 165 1.64 -6.72 -17.33
C ILE A 165 0.42 -6.67 -18.25
N ASP A 166 0.64 -6.86 -19.54
CA ASP A 166 -0.44 -6.82 -20.52
C ASP A 166 -1.47 -7.95 -20.34
N ALA A 167 -0.99 -9.17 -20.09
CA ALA A 167 -1.84 -10.34 -19.89
C ALA A 167 -2.63 -10.29 -18.57
N THR A 168 -2.04 -9.72 -17.52
CA THR A 168 -2.57 -9.79 -16.16
C THR A 168 -3.43 -8.58 -15.79
N PHE A 169 -3.12 -7.39 -16.29
CA PHE A 169 -3.88 -6.18 -15.99
C PHE A 169 -4.72 -5.75 -17.17
N VAL A 170 -6.02 -5.55 -16.91
CA VAL A 170 -6.96 -5.09 -17.93
C VAL A 170 -6.64 -3.65 -18.29
N ASP A 171 -6.71 -3.32 -19.58
CA ASP A 171 -6.66 -1.93 -20.00
C ASP A 171 -7.78 -1.14 -19.32
N THR A 172 -7.43 0.00 -18.73
CA THR A 172 -8.40 0.91 -18.13
C THR A 172 -9.10 1.73 -19.22
N PHE A 173 -8.39 2.03 -20.30
CA PHE A 173 -8.87 2.81 -21.43
C PHE A 173 -8.65 2.06 -22.73
N GLN A 174 -9.66 2.10 -23.60
CA GLN A 174 -9.55 1.57 -24.95
C GLN A 174 -9.78 2.71 -25.95
N PRO A 175 -9.14 2.67 -27.13
CA PRO A 175 -9.47 3.59 -28.21
C PRO A 175 -10.95 3.43 -28.58
N SER A 176 -11.67 4.54 -28.70
CA SER A 176 -13.05 4.54 -29.20
C SER A 176 -13.07 4.73 -30.73
N ASP A 177 -14.17 4.34 -31.36
CA ASP A 177 -14.36 4.39 -32.82
C ASP A 177 -14.27 5.82 -33.41
N ASP A 178 -14.51 6.85 -32.58
CA ASP A 178 -14.42 8.26 -32.95
C ASP A 178 -12.99 8.83 -32.82
N GLY A 179 -12.01 7.98 -32.51
CA GLY A 179 -10.62 8.38 -32.29
C GLY A 179 -10.34 8.95 -30.89
N GLY A 180 -11.32 8.90 -29.99
CA GLY A 180 -11.16 9.20 -28.58
C GLY A 180 -10.70 8.00 -27.74
N PHE A 181 -10.96 8.08 -26.44
CA PHE A 181 -10.77 6.99 -25.49
C PHE A 181 -12.06 6.75 -24.70
N GLU A 182 -12.38 5.49 -24.46
CA GLU A 182 -13.47 5.08 -23.58
C GLU A 182 -12.95 4.30 -22.36
N LEU A 183 -13.65 4.45 -21.24
CA LEU A 183 -13.40 3.66 -20.04
C LEU A 183 -13.82 2.21 -20.29
N THR A 184 -12.90 1.28 -20.07
CA THR A 184 -13.28 -0.13 -20.00
C THR A 184 -14.05 -0.35 -18.70
N PRO A 185 -15.34 -0.76 -18.74
CA PRO A 185 -16.16 -0.88 -17.55
C PRO A 185 -15.61 -1.95 -16.62
N PHE A 186 -15.61 -1.67 -15.31
CA PHE A 186 -15.30 -2.68 -14.31
C PHE A 186 -16.48 -3.64 -14.13
N LEU A 187 -16.21 -4.94 -14.24
CA LEU A 187 -17.21 -5.99 -14.09
C LEU A 187 -16.87 -6.82 -12.84
N ALA A 188 -17.46 -6.49 -11.70
CA ALA A 188 -17.15 -7.16 -10.42
C ALA A 188 -17.33 -8.69 -10.44
N THR A 189 -18.06 -9.26 -11.40
CA THR A 189 -18.33 -10.71 -11.52
C THR A 189 -17.35 -11.46 -12.42
N SER A 190 -16.36 -10.81 -13.05
CA SER A 190 -15.51 -11.42 -14.09
C SER A 190 -14.17 -11.98 -13.59
N GLY A 191 -13.95 -12.09 -12.27
CA GLY A 191 -12.61 -12.44 -11.73
C GLY A 191 -11.62 -11.27 -11.81
N GLU A 192 -12.13 -10.05 -11.94
CA GLU A 192 -11.33 -8.83 -11.92
C GLU A 192 -11.25 -8.26 -10.50
N TYR A 193 -10.03 -7.96 -10.06
CA TYR A 193 -9.76 -7.37 -8.75
C TYR A 193 -9.30 -5.92 -8.91
N PRO A 194 -9.94 -4.96 -8.23
CA PRO A 194 -9.36 -3.65 -7.99
C PRO A 194 -7.98 -3.82 -7.35
N PHE A 195 -6.96 -3.27 -7.99
CA PHE A 195 -5.57 -3.36 -7.55
C PHE A 195 -5.03 -1.95 -7.31
N PHE A 196 -4.83 -1.59 -6.05
CA PHE A 196 -4.20 -0.34 -5.69
C PHE A 196 -2.68 -0.51 -5.70
N TRP A 197 -2.02 0.10 -6.69
CA TRP A 197 -0.57 0.20 -6.65
C TRP A 197 -0.15 1.27 -5.64
N ARG A 198 0.40 0.79 -4.52
CA ARG A 198 0.80 1.62 -3.40
C ARG A 198 2.10 2.37 -3.71
N VAL A 199 1.99 3.64 -4.08
CA VAL A 199 3.14 4.56 -4.12
C VAL A 199 3.52 4.95 -2.68
N PRO A 200 4.82 4.93 -2.33
CA PRO A 200 5.30 5.35 -1.02
C PRO A 200 4.79 6.74 -0.62
N ASN A 201 4.46 6.91 0.66
CA ASN A 201 4.02 8.17 1.25
C ASN A 201 2.73 8.75 0.65
N VAL A 202 1.93 7.90 0.02
CA VAL A 202 0.59 8.21 -0.50
C VAL A 202 -0.43 7.16 -0.06
N GLY A 203 -0.01 5.90 0.01
CA GLY A 203 -0.90 4.74 0.13
C GLY A 203 -1.80 4.68 1.37
N SER A 204 -1.31 5.09 2.54
CA SER A 204 -2.03 4.95 3.81
C SER A 204 -3.40 5.64 3.79
N ARG A 205 -3.49 6.82 3.15
CA ARG A 205 -4.73 7.60 3.05
C ARG A 205 -5.80 6.87 2.27
N ILE A 206 -5.40 6.41 1.09
CA ILE A 206 -6.30 5.73 0.15
C ILE A 206 -6.78 4.44 0.78
N GLU A 207 -5.90 3.70 1.45
CA GLU A 207 -6.31 2.50 2.18
C GLU A 207 -7.26 2.79 3.33
N ASN A 208 -6.99 3.83 4.12
CA ASN A 208 -7.87 4.27 5.20
C ASN A 208 -9.27 4.60 4.65
N MET A 209 -9.37 5.26 3.51
CA MET A 209 -10.65 5.56 2.83
C MET A 209 -11.35 4.28 2.35
N LEU A 210 -10.60 3.35 1.74
CA LEU A 210 -11.15 2.08 1.26
C LEU A 210 -11.75 1.24 2.40
N VAL A 211 -11.03 1.09 3.52
CA VAL A 211 -11.56 0.31 4.67
C VAL A 211 -12.62 1.06 5.45
N SER A 212 -12.48 2.37 5.63
CA SER A 212 -13.33 3.13 6.57
C SER A 212 -14.59 3.65 5.91
N CYS A 213 -14.52 4.13 4.66
CA CYS A 213 -15.64 4.76 3.98
C CYS A 213 -16.28 3.82 2.95
N VAL A 214 -15.47 3.18 2.09
CA VAL A 214 -15.98 2.20 1.12
C VAL A 214 -16.42 0.89 1.81
N LYS A 215 -15.80 0.58 2.96
CA LYS A 215 -15.96 -0.68 3.72
C LYS A 215 -15.46 -1.91 2.96
N ALA A 216 -14.40 -1.74 2.17
CA ALA A 216 -13.75 -2.82 1.45
C ALA A 216 -12.90 -3.69 2.39
N VAL A 217 -12.87 -5.00 2.13
CA VAL A 217 -11.93 -5.95 2.75
C VAL A 217 -10.61 -5.91 1.97
N LEU A 218 -9.53 -5.50 2.64
CA LEU A 218 -8.23 -5.35 1.98
C LEU A 218 -7.31 -6.56 2.18
N ALA A 219 -6.63 -6.96 1.12
CA ALA A 219 -5.36 -7.67 1.21
C ALA A 219 -4.22 -6.65 1.07
N THR A 220 -3.55 -6.32 2.18
CA THR A 220 -2.55 -5.25 2.28
C THR A 220 -1.39 -5.66 3.19
N SER A 221 -0.64 -4.72 3.76
CA SER A 221 0.46 -4.95 4.71
C SER A 221 0.05 -5.02 6.18
N ALA A 222 -1.25 -5.20 6.47
CA ALA A 222 -1.79 -5.11 7.83
C ALA A 222 -1.22 -6.19 8.79
N PHE A 223 -0.66 -7.28 8.25
CA PHE A 223 -0.16 -8.42 9.02
C PHE A 223 1.35 -8.64 8.93
N ARG A 224 2.12 -7.64 8.47
CA ARG A 224 3.57 -7.76 8.26
C ARG A 224 4.33 -8.30 9.49
N ASP A 225 3.97 -7.84 10.68
CA ASP A 225 4.62 -8.20 11.95
C ASP A 225 3.65 -8.92 12.91
N ASP A 226 2.57 -9.51 12.37
CA ASP A 226 1.51 -10.13 13.15
C ASP A 226 1.51 -11.65 12.97
N GLU A 227 1.46 -12.40 14.07
CA GLU A 227 1.47 -13.87 14.05
C GLU A 227 0.30 -14.46 13.24
N ARG A 228 -0.83 -13.74 13.13
CA ARG A 228 -1.99 -14.13 12.31
C ARG A 228 -1.65 -14.16 10.82
N GLY A 229 -0.69 -13.34 10.38
CA GLY A 229 -0.15 -13.34 9.03
C GLY A 229 0.60 -14.63 8.66
N ALA A 230 0.96 -15.46 9.64
CA ALA A 230 1.65 -16.74 9.44
C ALA A 230 0.70 -17.95 9.51
N GLU A 231 -0.61 -17.76 9.69
CA GLU A 231 -1.57 -18.87 9.74
C GLU A 231 -1.63 -19.65 8.41
N ASN A 232 -1.96 -20.94 8.45
CA ASN A 232 -2.04 -21.78 7.23
C ASN A 232 -3.36 -21.64 6.46
N ALA A 233 -4.23 -20.71 6.84
CA ALA A 233 -5.52 -20.49 6.20
C ALA A 233 -5.81 -19.00 6.06
N LEU A 234 -6.44 -18.63 4.95
CA LEU A 234 -6.91 -17.27 4.73
C LEU A 234 -8.14 -17.00 5.59
N ARG A 235 -8.14 -15.84 6.25
CA ARG A 235 -9.20 -15.35 7.11
C ARG A 235 -9.31 -13.84 7.02
N VAL A 236 -10.53 -13.36 7.15
CA VAL A 236 -10.82 -11.94 7.35
C VAL A 236 -10.81 -11.65 8.85
N TYR A 237 -10.06 -10.64 9.24
CA TYR A 237 -10.02 -10.11 10.61
C TYR A 237 -10.55 -8.69 10.61
N ASN A 238 -11.39 -8.39 11.60
CA ASN A 238 -11.83 -7.03 11.88
C ASN A 238 -10.90 -6.43 12.94
N ILE A 239 -10.20 -5.37 12.58
CA ILE A 239 -9.32 -4.58 13.45
C ILE A 239 -9.91 -3.18 13.48
N GLU A 240 -10.45 -2.75 14.61
CA GLU A 240 -11.05 -1.40 14.76
C GLU A 240 -12.11 -1.08 13.69
N ASP A 241 -13.04 -2.00 13.46
CA ASP A 241 -14.09 -1.90 12.44
C ASP A 241 -13.60 -1.82 10.98
N ARG A 242 -12.36 -2.24 10.74
CA ARG A 242 -11.74 -2.36 9.41
C ARG A 242 -11.42 -3.82 9.11
N ALA A 243 -11.77 -4.26 7.91
CA ALA A 243 -11.64 -5.66 7.52
C ALA A 243 -10.38 -5.90 6.67
N TYR A 244 -9.58 -6.88 7.07
CA TYR A 244 -8.34 -7.23 6.39
C TYR A 244 -8.19 -8.75 6.24
N VAL A 245 -7.64 -9.20 5.12
CA VAL A 245 -7.21 -10.59 4.96
C VAL A 245 -5.82 -10.77 5.58
N ASN A 246 -5.59 -11.89 6.28
CA ASN A 246 -4.33 -12.23 6.96
C ASN A 246 -3.16 -12.59 6.02
N VAL A 247 -2.81 -11.66 5.15
CA VAL A 247 -1.66 -11.72 4.23
C VAL A 247 -0.87 -10.42 4.33
N ASP A 248 0.38 -10.43 3.87
CA ASP A 248 1.18 -9.22 3.68
C ASP A 248 1.57 -9.10 2.21
N LEU A 249 0.87 -8.24 1.46
CA LEU A 249 1.19 -7.99 0.06
C LEU A 249 2.29 -6.92 -0.13
N SER A 250 2.89 -6.38 0.93
CA SER A 250 4.02 -5.44 0.83
C SER A 250 5.38 -6.10 0.69
N GLN A 251 5.46 -7.43 0.78
CA GLN A 251 6.71 -8.18 0.70
C GLN A 251 6.54 -9.36 -0.26
N THR A 252 7.62 -9.75 -0.94
CA THR A 252 7.57 -10.82 -1.97
C THR A 252 7.17 -12.17 -1.37
N PHE A 253 7.70 -12.55 -0.20
CA PHE A 253 7.32 -13.81 0.45
C PHE A 253 5.85 -13.82 0.89
N GLY A 254 5.29 -12.66 1.26
CA GLY A 254 3.89 -12.56 1.63
C GLY A 254 2.96 -12.65 0.42
N ILE A 255 3.40 -12.16 -0.74
CA ILE A 255 2.73 -12.36 -2.04
C ILE A 255 2.78 -13.84 -2.45
N GLU A 256 3.92 -14.53 -2.26
CA GLU A 256 4.04 -15.98 -2.52
C GLU A 256 3.08 -16.77 -1.64
N ARG A 257 3.09 -16.52 -0.32
CA ARG A 257 2.14 -17.16 0.59
C ARG A 257 0.69 -16.89 0.19
N ALA A 258 0.36 -15.66 -0.20
CA ALA A 258 -0.99 -15.33 -0.66
C ALA A 258 -1.38 -16.13 -1.92
N SER A 259 -0.43 -16.35 -2.84
CA SER A 259 -0.62 -17.21 -4.00
C SER A 259 -0.79 -18.69 -3.59
N ASP A 260 0.08 -19.22 -2.72
CA ASP A 260 0.02 -20.61 -2.24
C ASP A 260 -1.30 -20.93 -1.52
N LEU A 261 -1.87 -19.92 -0.84
CA LEU A 261 -3.17 -20.02 -0.17
C LEU A 261 -4.36 -19.72 -1.10
N ASN A 262 -4.12 -19.51 -2.40
CA ASN A 262 -5.11 -19.19 -3.42
C ASN A 262 -5.96 -17.95 -3.08
N LEU A 263 -5.31 -16.85 -2.66
CA LEU A 263 -6.01 -15.62 -2.29
C LEU A 263 -6.91 -15.09 -3.41
N ALA A 264 -6.45 -15.14 -4.66
CA ALA A 264 -7.26 -14.72 -5.81
C ALA A 264 -8.56 -15.55 -5.89
N ASP A 265 -8.47 -16.89 -5.88
CA ASP A 265 -9.66 -17.77 -5.92
C ASP A 265 -10.54 -17.70 -4.67
N SER A 266 -10.00 -17.25 -3.54
CA SER A 266 -10.72 -17.28 -2.25
C SER A 266 -11.94 -16.35 -2.19
N GLY A 267 -11.94 -15.27 -2.98
CA GLY A 267 -12.97 -14.23 -2.93
C GLY A 267 -13.04 -13.48 -1.58
N LEU A 268 -12.01 -13.56 -0.74
CA LEU A 268 -12.01 -12.97 0.60
C LEU A 268 -11.63 -11.47 0.63
N ALA A 269 -10.97 -10.97 -0.41
CA ALA A 269 -10.56 -9.57 -0.50
C ALA A 269 -11.27 -8.87 -1.66
N ASP A 270 -11.75 -7.66 -1.39
CA ASP A 270 -12.37 -6.78 -2.38
C ASP A 270 -11.32 -5.98 -3.16
N VAL A 271 -10.18 -5.68 -2.52
CA VAL A 271 -9.09 -4.88 -3.12
C VAL A 271 -7.74 -5.45 -2.71
N PHE A 272 -6.85 -5.57 -3.69
CA PHE A 272 -5.44 -5.88 -3.46
C PHE A 272 -4.62 -4.61 -3.38
N VAL A 273 -3.75 -4.50 -2.37
CA VAL A 273 -2.89 -3.34 -2.17
C VAL A 273 -1.45 -3.79 -2.07
N SER A 274 -0.61 -3.35 -3.01
CA SER A 274 0.81 -3.70 -2.99
C SER A 274 1.67 -2.67 -3.71
N PRO A 275 2.89 -2.38 -3.23
CA PRO A 275 3.89 -1.63 -3.98
C PRO A 275 4.54 -2.48 -5.09
N HIS A 276 4.37 -3.80 -5.07
CA HIS A 276 5.05 -4.78 -5.93
C HIS A 276 4.12 -5.36 -7.01
N PHE A 277 3.40 -4.50 -7.74
CA PHE A 277 2.42 -4.94 -8.76
C PHE A 277 3.02 -5.87 -9.82
N ASN A 278 4.29 -5.66 -10.22
CA ASN A 278 4.99 -6.58 -11.11
C ASN A 278 5.07 -8.01 -10.54
N TYR A 279 5.35 -8.15 -9.24
CA TYR A 279 5.47 -9.45 -8.59
C TYR A 279 4.11 -10.09 -8.37
N VAL A 280 3.11 -9.29 -7.98
CA VAL A 280 1.71 -9.71 -7.90
C VAL A 280 1.23 -10.26 -9.24
N ALA A 281 1.57 -9.58 -10.34
CA ALA A 281 1.17 -10.02 -11.67
C ALA A 281 1.69 -11.43 -11.99
N HIS A 282 2.96 -11.66 -11.68
CA HIS A 282 3.61 -12.95 -11.92
C HIS A 282 3.19 -14.07 -10.98
N LYS A 283 2.89 -13.77 -9.71
CA LYS A 283 2.69 -14.80 -8.68
C LYS A 283 1.23 -15.00 -8.29
N LEU A 284 0.47 -13.92 -8.15
CA LEU A 284 -0.88 -13.96 -7.62
C LEU A 284 -1.96 -13.90 -8.70
N LEU A 285 -1.68 -13.19 -9.80
CA LEU A 285 -2.62 -12.97 -10.91
C LEU A 285 -2.13 -13.61 -12.22
N SER A 286 -1.37 -14.71 -12.12
CA SER A 286 -0.85 -15.45 -13.28
C SER A 286 -1.91 -16.31 -13.97
N SER A 287 -3.01 -16.58 -13.28
CA SER A 287 -4.13 -17.37 -13.78
C SER A 287 -4.97 -16.55 -14.77
N PRO A 288 -5.30 -17.05 -15.97
CA PRO A 288 -6.14 -16.32 -16.93
C PRO A 288 -7.52 -15.91 -16.41
N GLN A 289 -7.99 -16.59 -15.36
CA GLN A 289 -9.27 -16.34 -14.69
C GLN A 289 -9.24 -15.10 -13.79
N HIS A 290 -8.05 -14.65 -13.38
CA HIS A 290 -7.90 -13.55 -12.44
C HIS A 290 -7.13 -12.41 -13.08
N LYS A 291 -7.73 -11.23 -13.13
CA LYS A 291 -7.08 -10.04 -13.66
C LYS A 291 -7.14 -8.90 -12.68
N GLY A 292 -6.18 -8.00 -12.77
CA GLY A 292 -6.18 -6.77 -11.97
C GLY A 292 -6.72 -5.58 -12.77
N ARG A 293 -7.41 -4.66 -12.09
CA ARG A 293 -7.67 -3.31 -12.58
C ARG A 293 -6.87 -2.33 -11.75
N MET A 294 -5.81 -1.78 -12.33
CA MET A 294 -4.91 -0.96 -11.55
C MET A 294 -5.44 0.46 -11.39
N PHE A 295 -5.26 0.97 -10.18
CA PHE A 295 -5.37 2.39 -9.90
C PHE A 295 -4.25 2.80 -8.96
N THR A 296 -3.92 4.07 -8.97
CA THR A 296 -2.89 4.63 -8.10
C THR A 296 -3.15 6.10 -7.84
N VAL A 297 -2.49 6.66 -6.83
CA VAL A 297 -2.49 8.09 -6.54
C VAL A 297 -1.05 8.56 -6.51
N PHE A 298 -0.75 9.59 -7.31
CA PHE A 298 0.58 10.17 -7.37
C PHE A 298 0.72 11.41 -6.52
N ARG A 299 1.89 11.54 -5.89
CA ARG A 299 2.36 12.76 -5.26
C ARG A 299 3.56 13.28 -6.05
N HIS A 300 3.75 14.59 -6.02
CA HIS A 300 4.88 15.23 -6.67
C HIS A 300 6.21 14.55 -6.24
N PRO A 301 7.08 14.10 -7.18
CA PRO A 301 8.26 13.29 -6.85
C PRO A 301 9.22 13.93 -5.83
N ILE A 302 9.38 15.26 -5.88
CA ILE A 302 10.22 15.98 -4.92
C ILE A 302 9.60 15.97 -3.52
N GLU A 303 8.31 16.25 -3.39
CA GLU A 303 7.63 16.21 -2.09
C GLU A 303 7.62 14.79 -1.51
N ARG A 304 7.42 13.78 -2.36
CA ARG A 304 7.55 12.38 -1.96
C ARG A 304 8.96 12.09 -1.43
N ALA A 305 10.00 12.62 -2.05
CA ALA A 305 11.39 12.44 -1.61
C ALA A 305 11.67 13.14 -0.27
N ILE A 306 11.10 14.33 -0.06
CA ILE A 306 11.11 15.06 1.22
C ILE A 306 10.45 14.21 2.31
N VAL A 307 9.21 13.76 2.12
CA VAL A 307 8.54 12.91 3.12
C VAL A 307 9.29 11.57 3.35
N SER A 308 9.95 11.03 2.32
CA SER A 308 10.80 9.84 2.47
C SER A 308 12.00 10.06 3.39
N HIS A 309 12.54 11.28 3.41
CA HIS A 309 13.61 11.67 4.32
C HIS A 309 13.11 11.72 5.77
N SER A 310 11.94 12.29 6.03
CA SER A 310 11.33 12.34 7.36
C SER A 310 11.12 10.94 7.91
N ASP A 311 10.56 10.07 7.06
CA ASP A 311 10.39 8.65 7.32
C ASP A 311 11.71 7.94 7.61
N PHE A 312 12.77 8.28 6.87
CA PHE A 312 14.10 7.71 7.06
C PHE A 312 14.69 8.11 8.41
N ILE A 313 14.63 9.40 8.79
CA ILE A 313 15.11 9.88 10.09
C ILE A 313 14.34 9.19 11.22
N LYS A 314 13.01 9.15 11.15
CA LYS A 314 12.15 8.51 12.16
C LYS A 314 12.53 7.04 12.37
N LYS A 315 12.81 6.31 11.29
CA LYS A 315 13.22 4.89 11.34
C LYS A 315 14.62 4.69 11.92
N HIS A 316 15.49 5.69 11.85
CA HIS A 316 16.89 5.60 12.26
C HIS A 316 17.22 6.44 13.50
N GLN A 317 16.24 6.80 14.33
CA GLN A 317 16.45 7.58 15.57
C GLN A 317 17.49 6.99 16.54
N ALA A 318 17.71 5.67 16.50
CA ALA A 318 18.71 4.99 17.32
C ALA A 318 20.16 5.19 16.83
N ASP A 319 20.36 5.55 15.56
CA ASP A 319 21.67 5.89 14.98
C ASP A 319 21.78 7.42 14.94
N SER A 320 22.57 8.00 15.85
CA SER A 320 22.70 9.45 15.99
C SER A 320 23.18 10.14 14.72
N ARG A 321 23.97 9.46 13.88
CA ARG A 321 24.47 10.02 12.62
C ARG A 321 23.36 10.06 11.57
N LEU A 322 22.59 8.99 11.44
CA LEU A 322 21.49 8.93 10.46
C LEU A 322 20.30 9.78 10.89
N ALA A 323 20.02 9.88 12.20
CA ALA A 323 18.95 10.71 12.74
C ALA A 323 19.19 12.22 12.60
N GLN A 324 20.44 12.63 12.36
CA GLN A 324 20.85 14.03 12.17
C GLN A 324 21.22 14.34 10.71
N MET A 325 20.97 13.40 9.79
CA MET A 325 21.23 13.60 8.37
C MET A 325 20.34 14.75 7.86
N SER A 326 20.95 15.74 7.23
CA SER A 326 20.22 16.79 6.51
C SER A 326 19.57 16.22 5.25
N LEU A 327 18.54 16.88 4.73
CA LEU A 327 17.90 16.55 3.46
C LEU A 327 18.90 16.64 2.30
N ALA A 328 19.84 17.59 2.35
CA ALA A 328 20.92 17.71 1.38
C ALA A 328 21.84 16.47 1.38
N GLU A 329 22.28 16.04 2.57
CA GLU A 329 23.07 14.82 2.74
C GLU A 329 22.28 13.58 2.31
N PHE A 330 20.99 13.51 2.67
CA PHE A 330 20.10 12.43 2.25
C PHE A 330 19.97 12.37 0.73
N ALA A 331 19.70 13.50 0.06
CA ALA A 331 19.64 13.59 -1.40
C ALA A 331 20.93 13.13 -2.08
N GLN A 332 22.09 13.43 -1.48
CA GLN A 332 23.39 13.01 -2.02
C GLN A 332 23.72 11.54 -1.71
N SER A 333 23.13 10.98 -0.65
CA SER A 333 23.38 9.61 -0.20
C SER A 333 22.73 8.54 -1.10
N ASP A 334 23.12 7.29 -0.86
CA ASP A 334 22.47 6.12 -1.46
C ASP A 334 21.13 5.76 -0.80
N TYR A 335 20.72 6.46 0.27
CA TYR A 335 19.43 6.27 0.91
C TYR A 335 18.29 6.96 0.13
N SER A 336 18.60 7.98 -0.66
CA SER A 336 17.63 8.63 -1.53
C SER A 336 17.27 7.74 -2.72
N SER A 337 15.99 7.41 -2.85
CA SER A 337 15.48 6.61 -3.96
C SER A 337 15.35 7.44 -5.23
N LYS A 338 16.37 7.35 -6.09
CA LYS A 338 16.44 8.07 -7.38
C LYS A 338 15.50 7.46 -8.42
N ASP A 339 14.69 8.28 -9.09
CA ASP A 339 13.75 7.86 -10.14
C ASP A 339 12.88 6.63 -9.74
N TRP A 340 12.43 6.57 -8.48
CA TRP A 340 11.70 5.43 -7.91
C TRP A 340 10.46 5.05 -8.73
N LEU A 341 9.67 6.03 -9.17
CA LEU A 341 8.41 5.80 -9.88
C LEU A 341 8.68 5.08 -11.20
N THR A 342 9.62 5.62 -11.98
CA THR A 342 10.01 5.09 -13.27
C THR A 342 10.59 3.69 -13.11
N ARG A 343 11.50 3.49 -12.13
CA ARG A 343 12.10 2.18 -11.82
C ARG A 343 11.05 1.11 -11.55
N PHE A 344 10.08 1.42 -10.72
CA PHE A 344 9.06 0.45 -10.34
C PHE A 344 8.11 0.14 -11.50
N LEU A 345 7.74 1.13 -12.31
CA LEU A 345 6.90 0.90 -13.48
C LEU A 345 7.55 -0.05 -14.49
N VAL A 346 8.85 0.13 -14.76
CA VAL A 346 9.59 -0.72 -15.71
C VAL A 346 10.30 -1.92 -15.07
N ASN A 347 10.03 -2.19 -13.79
CA ASN A 347 10.63 -3.27 -13.01
C ASN A 347 12.18 -3.27 -12.95
N LYS A 348 12.82 -2.10 -13.00
CA LYS A 348 14.29 -1.93 -12.91
C LYS A 348 14.74 -1.56 -11.50
N ARG A 349 14.88 -2.58 -10.64
CA ARG A 349 15.23 -2.38 -9.21
C ARG A 349 16.63 -1.78 -9.00
N ARG A 350 17.64 -2.27 -9.73
CA ARG A 350 19.06 -1.87 -9.54
C ARG A 350 19.69 -1.24 -10.78
N GLU A 351 19.10 -1.46 -11.95
CA GLU A 351 19.65 -0.99 -13.24
C GLU A 351 19.54 0.52 -13.42
N ARG A 352 20.33 1.09 -14.32
CA ARG A 352 20.16 2.50 -14.68
C ARG A 352 18.85 2.72 -15.44
N VAL A 353 18.08 3.72 -15.01
CA VAL A 353 16.88 4.19 -15.73
C VAL A 353 17.31 5.07 -16.90
N THR A 354 16.72 4.83 -18.05
CA THR A 354 16.94 5.56 -19.30
C THR A 354 15.69 6.34 -19.72
N TRP A 355 15.80 7.20 -20.73
CA TRP A 355 14.63 7.88 -21.30
C TRP A 355 13.68 6.93 -22.05
N GLU A 356 14.17 5.80 -22.55
CA GLU A 356 13.31 4.75 -23.11
C GLU A 356 12.43 4.12 -22.01
N ASP A 357 12.96 3.99 -20.79
CA ASP A 357 12.19 3.52 -19.65
C ASP A 357 11.08 4.50 -19.25
N VAL A 358 11.32 5.81 -19.38
CA VAL A 358 10.28 6.83 -19.19
C VAL A 358 9.14 6.62 -20.18
N GLN A 359 9.44 6.37 -21.45
CA GLN A 359 8.42 6.13 -22.47
C GLN A 359 7.63 4.85 -22.19
N LYS A 360 8.29 3.77 -21.74
CA LYS A 360 7.62 2.54 -21.28
C LYS A 360 6.74 2.78 -20.06
N ALA A 361 7.23 3.55 -19.08
CA ALA A 361 6.47 3.90 -17.89
C ALA A 361 5.20 4.68 -18.23
N LYS A 362 5.31 5.69 -19.12
CA LYS A 362 4.17 6.45 -19.64
C LYS A 362 3.14 5.53 -20.32
N GLU A 363 3.59 4.63 -21.18
CA GLU A 363 2.69 3.70 -21.86
C GLU A 363 1.98 2.73 -20.91
N ILE A 364 2.67 2.26 -19.86
CA ILE A 364 2.07 1.44 -18.79
C ILE A 364 0.98 2.25 -18.06
N LEU A 365 1.26 3.50 -17.67
CA LEU A 365 0.27 4.35 -16.98
C LEU A 365 -0.95 4.60 -17.86
N ARG A 366 -0.73 4.99 -19.12
CA ARG A 366 -1.80 5.30 -20.08
C ARG A 366 -2.75 4.14 -20.27
N LYS A 367 -2.22 2.93 -20.46
CA LYS A 367 -3.04 1.75 -20.74
C LYS A 367 -3.69 1.17 -19.50
N LYS A 368 -2.93 1.05 -18.41
CA LYS A 368 -3.29 0.12 -17.33
C LYS A 368 -3.80 0.78 -16.04
N PHE A 369 -3.65 2.09 -15.88
CA PHE A 369 -3.94 2.75 -14.61
C PHE A 369 -5.05 3.79 -14.70
N LEU A 370 -6.02 3.68 -13.78
CA LEU A 370 -6.79 4.85 -13.34
C LEU A 370 -5.91 5.72 -12.42
N ILE A 371 -5.74 6.98 -12.78
CA ILE A 371 -4.84 7.92 -12.09
C ILE A 371 -5.62 8.76 -11.09
N GLY A 372 -5.05 8.90 -9.89
CA GLY A 372 -5.37 9.94 -8.92
C GLY A 372 -4.16 10.82 -8.63
N LEU A 373 -4.41 11.99 -8.07
CA LEU A 373 -3.41 12.95 -7.62
C LEU A 373 -3.61 13.25 -6.14
N TYR A 374 -2.51 13.26 -5.39
CA TYR A 374 -2.51 13.45 -3.95
C TYR A 374 -3.04 14.81 -3.53
N ASP A 375 -2.67 15.86 -4.26
CA ASP A 375 -3.10 17.23 -3.97
C ASP A 375 -4.57 17.48 -4.37
N ARG A 376 -5.18 16.53 -5.10
CA ARG A 376 -6.59 16.50 -5.49
C ARG A 376 -7.24 15.20 -5.03
N VAL A 377 -6.96 14.79 -3.78
CA VAL A 377 -7.39 13.48 -3.27
C VAL A 377 -8.91 13.31 -3.25
N GLU A 378 -9.68 14.37 -2.94
CA GLU A 378 -11.14 14.36 -3.00
C GLU A 378 -11.65 13.90 -4.37
N GLU A 379 -11.20 14.58 -5.41
CA GLU A 379 -11.61 14.33 -6.80
C GLU A 379 -11.07 12.99 -7.29
N SER A 380 -9.86 12.62 -6.87
CA SER A 380 -9.27 11.33 -7.18
C SER A 380 -10.12 10.18 -6.63
N MET A 381 -10.54 10.29 -5.37
CA MET A 381 -11.37 9.27 -4.73
C MET A 381 -12.76 9.20 -5.35
N GLU A 382 -13.38 10.34 -5.66
CA GLU A 382 -14.68 10.34 -6.36
C GLU A 382 -14.59 9.56 -7.68
N ARG A 383 -13.54 9.81 -8.49
CA ARG A 383 -13.34 9.13 -9.77
C ARG A 383 -13.08 7.63 -9.60
N ILE A 384 -12.22 7.27 -8.65
CA ILE A 384 -11.91 5.86 -8.31
C ILE A 384 -13.19 5.13 -7.90
N GLU A 385 -13.97 5.72 -6.99
CA GLU A 385 -15.20 5.10 -6.52
C GLU A 385 -16.27 4.98 -7.61
N ARG A 386 -16.38 5.99 -8.48
CA ARG A 386 -17.29 5.92 -9.62
C ARG A 386 -16.88 4.84 -10.60
N TYR A 387 -15.59 4.71 -10.88
CA TYR A 387 -15.06 3.69 -11.79
C TYR A 387 -15.34 2.27 -11.27
N PHE A 388 -15.11 2.02 -9.99
CA PHE A 388 -15.32 0.70 -9.37
C PHE A 388 -16.75 0.45 -8.89
N GLY A 389 -17.66 1.43 -9.05
CA GLY A 389 -19.05 1.32 -8.57
C GLY A 389 -19.17 1.31 -7.05
N TRP A 390 -18.15 1.81 -6.33
CA TRP A 390 -18.16 1.98 -4.88
C TRP A 390 -18.87 3.24 -4.42
N PHE A 391 -19.12 4.15 -5.36
CA PHE A 391 -19.66 5.47 -5.08
C PHE A 391 -21.05 5.39 -4.45
N LYS A 392 -21.11 5.73 -3.16
CA LYS A 392 -22.34 5.82 -2.37
C LYS A 392 -22.59 7.29 -2.07
N ASN A 393 -23.61 7.85 -2.72
CA ASN A 393 -23.93 9.28 -2.65
C ASN A 393 -24.62 9.72 -1.35
N GLY A 394 -24.40 9.02 -0.24
CA GLY A 394 -25.04 9.30 1.04
C GLY A 394 -24.34 10.43 1.81
N PRO A 395 -25.05 11.14 2.71
CA PRO A 395 -24.45 12.14 3.58
C PRO A 395 -23.34 11.56 4.49
N LEU A 396 -23.51 10.33 4.98
CA LEU A 396 -22.57 9.69 5.89
C LEU A 396 -21.22 9.36 5.21
N GLU A 397 -21.26 8.93 3.95
CA GLU A 397 -20.06 8.62 3.18
C GLU A 397 -19.27 9.89 2.86
N ARG A 398 -19.97 10.98 2.50
CA ARG A 398 -19.33 12.30 2.30
C ARG A 398 -18.68 12.82 3.58
N GLU A 399 -19.36 12.69 4.72
CA GLU A 399 -18.81 13.07 6.02
C GLU A 399 -17.57 12.21 6.36
N CYS A 400 -17.60 10.91 6.06
CA CYS A 400 -16.44 10.02 6.22
C CYS A 400 -15.24 10.51 5.40
N HIS A 401 -15.44 10.86 4.13
CA HIS A 401 -14.38 11.38 3.27
C HIS A 401 -13.81 12.69 3.81
N GLN A 402 -14.67 13.66 4.13
CA GLN A 402 -14.24 14.97 4.63
C GLN A 402 -13.43 14.84 5.92
N ASN A 403 -13.90 14.00 6.86
CA ASN A 403 -13.21 13.78 8.14
C ASN A 403 -11.85 13.13 7.95
N LEU A 404 -11.75 12.08 7.10
CA LEU A 404 -10.46 11.45 6.82
C LEU A 404 -9.49 12.38 6.10
N ILE A 405 -9.97 13.13 5.09
CA ILE A 405 -9.10 14.05 4.36
C ILE A 405 -8.60 15.18 5.27
N ALA A 406 -9.46 15.71 6.13
CA ALA A 406 -9.08 16.73 7.09
C ALA A 406 -8.04 16.20 8.10
N ALA A 407 -8.26 15.01 8.67
CA ALA A 407 -7.33 14.39 9.61
C ALA A 407 -5.97 14.12 8.97
N GLU A 408 -5.98 13.63 7.73
CA GLU A 408 -4.78 13.36 6.95
C GLU A 408 -4.01 14.65 6.60
N ARG A 409 -4.69 15.70 6.13
CA ARG A 409 -4.04 17.01 5.88
C ARG A 409 -3.34 17.57 7.11
N ALA A 410 -3.91 17.39 8.29
CA ALA A 410 -3.28 17.80 9.54
C ALA A 410 -1.96 17.05 9.78
N HIS A 411 -1.94 15.73 9.55
CA HIS A 411 -0.73 14.90 9.70
C HIS A 411 0.37 15.26 8.69
N ASP A 412 0.00 15.52 7.43
CA ASP A 412 0.95 15.94 6.39
C ASP A 412 1.62 17.27 6.74
N THR A 413 0.82 18.19 7.27
CA THR A 413 1.30 19.52 7.65
C THR A 413 2.35 19.39 8.75
N GLU A 414 2.11 18.52 9.74
CA GLU A 414 3.09 18.26 10.80
C GLU A 414 4.40 17.65 10.25
N ASP A 415 4.30 16.64 9.38
CA ASP A 415 5.47 15.98 8.80
C ASP A 415 6.28 16.90 7.89
N TYR A 416 5.60 17.68 7.04
CA TYR A 416 6.25 18.62 6.13
C TYR A 416 6.85 19.81 6.89
N MET A 417 6.13 20.37 7.87
CA MET A 417 6.62 21.48 8.68
C MET A 417 7.81 21.07 9.56
N TYR A 418 7.89 19.82 10.02
CA TYR A 418 9.05 19.34 10.75
C TYR A 418 10.34 19.45 9.92
N GLU A 419 10.29 19.09 8.63
CA GLU A 419 11.44 19.15 7.74
C GLU A 419 11.78 20.58 7.35
N VAL A 420 10.78 21.33 6.90
CA VAL A 420 10.93 22.73 6.50
C VAL A 420 11.37 23.62 7.66
N GLY A 421 10.97 23.28 8.89
CA GLY A 421 11.37 24.01 10.09
C GLY A 421 12.85 23.87 10.43
N GLN A 422 13.51 22.77 10.05
CA GLN A 422 14.94 22.56 10.36
C GLN A 422 15.87 23.15 9.30
N GLU A 423 15.48 23.13 8.03
CA GLU A 423 16.35 23.59 6.93
C GLU A 423 15.96 24.96 6.34
N GLY A 424 14.83 25.52 6.75
CA GLY A 424 14.18 26.63 6.05
C GLY A 424 13.26 26.14 4.94
N SER A 425 12.51 27.04 4.32
CA SER A 425 11.66 26.70 3.18
C SER A 425 12.50 26.08 2.06
N ILE A 426 12.10 24.89 1.60
CA ILE A 426 12.70 24.24 0.43
C ILE A 426 12.16 24.96 -0.80
N ASP A 427 12.72 26.14 -1.05
CA ASP A 427 12.27 27.00 -2.13
C ASP A 427 12.67 26.40 -3.48
N ILE A 428 11.80 26.57 -4.47
CA ILE A 428 12.11 26.30 -5.87
C ILE A 428 13.31 27.19 -6.24
N GLY A 429 14.47 26.56 -6.49
CA GLY A 429 15.73 27.24 -6.77
C GLY A 429 16.80 27.09 -5.68
N SER A 430 16.45 26.54 -4.52
CA SER A 430 17.44 26.11 -3.52
C SER A 430 18.34 25.00 -4.07
N GLU A 431 19.57 24.89 -3.55
CA GLU A 431 20.51 23.84 -3.95
C GLU A 431 19.94 22.44 -3.66
N VAL A 432 19.27 22.27 -2.51
CA VAL A 432 18.64 21.01 -2.11
C VAL A 432 17.50 20.62 -3.05
N TYR A 433 16.65 21.58 -3.43
CA TYR A 433 15.62 21.33 -4.45
C TYR A 433 16.24 20.90 -5.78
N GLY A 434 17.33 21.56 -6.20
CA GLY A 434 18.08 21.19 -7.41
C GLY A 434 18.64 19.76 -7.36
N LEU A 435 19.16 19.33 -6.20
CA LEU A 435 19.63 17.96 -6.00
C LEU A 435 18.49 16.95 -6.09
N MET A 436 17.35 17.23 -5.45
CA MET A 436 16.17 16.37 -5.49
C MET A 436 15.56 16.27 -6.89
N LEU A 437 15.47 17.40 -7.60
CA LEU A 437 15.02 17.46 -8.98
C LEU A 437 15.93 16.60 -9.88
N LYS A 438 17.26 16.75 -9.75
CA LYS A 438 18.23 15.96 -10.51
C LYS A 438 18.12 14.46 -10.24
N ASN A 439 17.87 14.07 -8.99
CA ASN A 439 17.70 12.68 -8.60
C ASN A 439 16.39 12.04 -9.08
N ASN A 440 15.40 12.86 -9.43
CA ASN A 440 14.05 12.43 -9.80
C ASN A 440 13.63 12.98 -11.17
N GLU A 441 14.58 13.36 -12.03
CA GLU A 441 14.30 14.01 -13.32
C GLU A 441 13.33 13.19 -14.18
N LYS A 442 13.47 11.86 -14.16
CA LYS A 442 12.60 10.97 -14.96
C LYS A 442 11.25 10.76 -14.29
N ASP A 443 11.24 10.67 -12.97
CA ASP A 443 9.99 10.63 -12.21
C ASP A 443 9.16 11.90 -12.41
N MET A 444 9.81 13.06 -12.52
CA MET A 444 9.14 14.32 -12.84
C MET A 444 8.44 14.26 -14.19
N GLU A 445 9.11 13.73 -15.21
CA GLU A 445 8.51 13.55 -16.54
C GLU A 445 7.31 12.58 -16.52
N VAL A 446 7.44 11.45 -15.80
CA VAL A 446 6.34 10.49 -15.64
C VAL A 446 5.19 11.09 -14.83
N TYR A 447 5.49 11.87 -13.79
CA TYR A 447 4.47 12.54 -12.96
C TYR A 447 3.66 13.55 -13.76
N TRP A 448 4.31 14.43 -14.51
CA TRP A 448 3.61 15.42 -15.34
C TRP A 448 2.75 14.76 -16.42
N TYR A 449 3.23 13.66 -16.99
CA TYR A 449 2.41 12.85 -17.87
C TYR A 449 1.19 12.27 -17.17
N ALA A 450 1.35 11.77 -15.94
CA ALA A 450 0.23 11.27 -15.14
C ALA A 450 -0.77 12.37 -14.76
N VAL A 451 -0.32 13.62 -14.52
CA VAL A 451 -1.20 14.78 -14.35
C VAL A 451 -2.02 15.02 -15.63
N GLY A 452 -1.39 14.97 -16.81
CA GLY A 452 -2.10 15.03 -18.08
C GLY A 452 -3.16 13.93 -18.23
N LEU A 453 -2.79 12.67 -17.93
CA LEU A 453 -3.74 11.56 -17.91
C LEU A 453 -4.89 11.81 -16.93
N PHE A 454 -4.60 12.31 -15.73
CA PHE A 454 -5.64 12.64 -14.76
C PHE A 454 -6.68 13.59 -15.36
N GLU A 455 -6.26 14.66 -16.05
CA GLU A 455 -7.21 15.59 -16.69
C GLU A 455 -8.02 14.94 -17.82
N GLU A 456 -7.37 14.13 -18.65
CA GLU A 456 -8.03 13.42 -19.75
C GLU A 456 -9.06 12.42 -19.23
N GLN A 457 -8.68 11.61 -18.25
CA GLN A 457 -9.56 10.65 -17.60
C GLN A 457 -10.75 11.35 -16.95
N GLY A 458 -10.55 12.53 -16.36
CA GLY A 458 -11.60 13.34 -15.75
C GLY A 458 -12.74 13.69 -16.69
N LYS A 459 -12.47 13.90 -17.98
CA LYS A 459 -13.49 14.20 -19.00
C LYS A 459 -14.48 13.04 -19.19
N LEU A 460 -14.10 11.83 -18.81
CA LEU A 460 -14.93 10.63 -18.90
C LEU A 460 -15.88 10.49 -17.69
N PHE A 461 -15.71 11.31 -16.66
CA PHE A 461 -16.55 11.35 -15.47
C PHE A 461 -17.36 12.65 -15.48
N PRO A 462 -18.57 12.68 -16.07
CA PRO A 462 -19.38 13.90 -16.10
C PRO A 462 -19.64 14.40 -14.67
N PRO A 463 -19.72 15.73 -14.46
CA PRO A 463 -20.06 16.29 -13.16
C PRO A 463 -21.38 15.69 -12.67
N LEU A 464 -21.46 15.42 -11.37
CA LEU A 464 -22.72 15.00 -10.77
C LEU A 464 -23.72 16.17 -10.91
N SER A 465 -24.81 15.94 -11.66
CA SER A 465 -25.94 16.84 -11.68
C SER A 465 -26.68 16.68 -10.35
N TRP A 466 -26.45 17.62 -9.43
CA TRP A 466 -27.10 17.66 -8.13
C TRP A 466 -28.53 18.21 -8.23
#